data_AF-X0U6S5-F1
#
_entry.id   AF-X0U6S5-F1
#
_cell.length_a   1.000
_cell.length_b   1.000
_cell.length_c   1.000
_cell.angle_alpha   90.00
_cell.angle_beta   90.00
_cell.angle_gamma   90.00
#
_symmetry.space_group_name_H-M   'P 1'
#
loop_
_entity.id
_entity.type
_entity.pdbx_description
1 polymer ?
#
loop_
_entity_poly.entity_id
_entity_poly.type
_entity_poly.pdbx_seq_one_letter_code
_entity_poly.pdbx_strand_id
1 'polypeptide(L)'
;EIPIGAIVGELTSQATLGLINGACNNALTVEFTFLNSSIDPTDTVPFLDTDDNLDEDYVEDKDNSGLPDGFEKYPEFITRVLDDVPGDEVGDPLWPIRRAAGITIVAGVNVLLQFLIFEPGTFIDEHIPYDEELGYPTVTLLQNAGDPDFDPEPTSITDFCTPLITTNTSFAISKDNPCTDDSIPRDELDPLCEVVGATFDIPEVGITSPDESGVVLFTNPQDGTYTFTNVSVGQRDADGDGYENGLDTCAFVPNEGDPRIKGEADLDIDGLDA
;
A
#
# COMPACT_ATOMS: atom_id res chain seq x y z
N GLU A 1 -8.90 10.97 -19.33
CA GLU A 1 -9.04 10.67 -17.90
C GLU A 1 -9.25 9.17 -17.79
N ILE A 2 -8.54 8.51 -16.87
CA ILE A 2 -8.69 7.08 -16.62
C ILE A 2 -9.75 6.96 -15.54
N PRO A 3 -10.84 6.19 -15.73
CA PRO A 3 -11.86 6.02 -14.69
C PRO A 3 -11.26 5.44 -13.41
N ILE A 4 -11.77 5.85 -12.25
CA ILE A 4 -11.50 5.14 -10.98
C ILE A 4 -12.05 3.71 -11.12
N GLY A 5 -11.33 2.73 -10.58
CA GLY A 5 -11.70 1.32 -10.68
C GLY A 5 -11.14 0.61 -11.91
N ALA A 6 -10.71 1.32 -12.95
CA ALA A 6 -10.13 0.70 -14.14
C ALA A 6 -8.91 -0.17 -13.80
N ILE A 7 -8.84 -1.41 -14.29
CA ILE A 7 -7.68 -2.26 -14.04
C ILE A 7 -6.50 -1.76 -14.89
N VAL A 8 -5.41 -1.37 -14.22
CA VAL A 8 -4.22 -0.75 -14.84
C VAL A 8 -2.96 -1.60 -14.78
N GLY A 9 -2.97 -2.68 -14.01
CA GLY A 9 -1.84 -3.60 -13.93
C GLY A 9 -2.02 -4.71 -12.91
N GLU A 10 -0.99 -5.54 -12.79
CA GLU A 10 -0.92 -6.67 -11.88
C GLU A 10 0.50 -6.75 -11.30
N LEU A 11 0.62 -7.28 -10.09
CA LEU A 11 1.92 -7.55 -9.46
C LEU A 11 1.90 -8.89 -8.78
N THR A 12 2.94 -9.68 -9.03
CA THR A 12 3.22 -10.90 -8.28
C THR A 12 4.49 -10.70 -7.48
N SER A 13 4.41 -10.96 -6.17
CA SER A 13 5.55 -10.93 -5.25
C SER A 13 5.77 -12.30 -4.66
N GLN A 14 6.99 -12.82 -4.77
CA GLN A 14 7.46 -13.97 -3.99
C GLN A 14 8.24 -13.40 -2.81
N ALA A 15 7.58 -13.32 -1.66
CA ALA A 15 8.14 -12.81 -0.42
C ALA A 15 8.61 -13.97 0.46
N THR A 16 9.78 -13.80 1.07
CA THR A 16 10.21 -14.65 2.19
C THR A 16 10.04 -13.83 3.46
N LEU A 17 9.18 -14.26 4.38
CA LEU A 17 8.79 -13.47 5.55
C LEU A 17 9.31 -14.07 6.85
N GLY A 18 9.73 -13.19 7.76
CA GLY A 18 9.75 -13.46 9.20
C GLY A 18 8.35 -13.24 9.75
N LEU A 19 7.84 -14.20 10.53
CA LEU A 19 6.52 -14.12 11.15
C LEU A 19 6.67 -14.26 12.66
N ILE A 20 6.11 -13.32 13.43
CA ILE A 20 6.10 -13.33 14.91
C ILE A 20 7.52 -13.59 15.48
N ASN A 21 8.47 -12.73 15.10
CA ASN A 21 9.90 -12.80 15.45
C ASN A 21 10.58 -14.13 15.08
N GLY A 22 9.96 -14.90 14.17
CA GLY A 22 10.45 -16.17 13.68
C GLY A 22 11.50 -16.02 12.58
N ALA A 23 12.11 -17.14 12.19
CA ALA A 23 13.09 -17.14 11.10
C ALA A 23 12.46 -16.74 9.75
N CYS A 24 13.29 -16.11 8.90
CA CYS A 24 13.02 -15.82 7.49
C CYS A 24 12.89 -17.08 6.62
N ASN A 25 11.84 -17.88 6.80
CA ASN A 25 11.64 -19.14 6.07
C ASN A 25 10.20 -19.37 5.59
N ASN A 26 9.31 -18.37 5.76
CA ASN A 26 7.94 -18.44 5.27
C ASN A 26 7.88 -17.85 3.87
N ALA A 27 7.94 -18.69 2.84
CA ALA A 27 7.76 -18.26 1.47
C ALA A 27 6.27 -18.13 1.14
N LEU A 28 5.85 -16.96 0.69
CA LEU A 28 4.49 -16.67 0.26
C LEU A 28 4.51 -15.99 -1.11
N THR A 29 3.62 -16.44 -2.00
CA THR A 29 3.30 -15.71 -3.22
C THR A 29 2.11 -14.81 -2.92
N VAL A 30 2.29 -13.51 -3.14
CA VAL A 30 1.26 -12.48 -2.99
C VAL A 30 0.98 -11.88 -4.36
N GLU A 31 -0.30 -11.75 -4.68
CA GLU A 31 -0.75 -11.17 -5.94
C GLU A 31 -1.61 -9.94 -5.66
N PHE A 32 -1.37 -8.89 -6.44
CA PHE A 32 -2.15 -7.66 -6.43
C PHE A 32 -2.67 -7.39 -7.83
N THR A 33 -3.94 -7.02 -7.91
CA THR A 33 -4.50 -6.36 -9.09
C THR A 33 -4.59 -4.88 -8.79
N PHE A 34 -4.03 -4.07 -9.69
CA PHE A 34 -3.98 -2.63 -9.52
C PHE A 34 -5.11 -1.96 -10.26
N LEU A 35 -5.86 -1.15 -9.53
CA LEU A 35 -6.89 -0.26 -10.06
C LEU A 35 -6.34 1.16 -10.17
N ASN A 36 -6.84 1.91 -11.15
CA ASN A 36 -6.69 3.35 -11.14
C ASN A 36 -7.48 3.92 -9.97
N SER A 37 -6.85 4.73 -9.14
CA SER A 37 -7.43 5.18 -7.87
C SER A 37 -7.36 6.70 -7.75
N SER A 38 -8.19 7.25 -6.85
CA SER A 38 -8.28 8.68 -6.63
C SER A 38 -6.93 9.29 -6.29
N ILE A 39 -6.70 10.48 -6.83
CA ILE A 39 -5.53 11.33 -6.59
C ILE A 39 -5.91 12.62 -5.85
N ASP A 40 -7.16 12.76 -5.41
CA ASP A 40 -7.67 13.98 -4.77
C ASP A 40 -7.44 13.94 -3.26
N PRO A 41 -6.44 14.66 -2.70
CA PRO A 41 -6.17 14.63 -1.28
C PRO A 41 -7.14 15.48 -0.46
N THR A 42 -8.15 16.08 -1.09
CA THR A 42 -9.24 16.76 -0.39
C THR A 42 -10.42 15.84 -0.08
N ASP A 43 -10.45 14.65 -0.67
CA ASP A 43 -11.43 13.59 -0.41
C ASP A 43 -10.71 12.34 0.10
N THR A 44 -10.65 12.19 1.42
CA THR A 44 -9.78 11.23 2.09
C THR A 44 -10.54 10.11 2.81
N VAL A 45 -9.83 9.00 3.03
CA VAL A 45 -10.27 7.89 3.89
C VAL A 45 -9.22 7.59 4.96
N PRO A 46 -9.61 7.33 6.21
CA PRO A 46 -8.71 6.81 7.24
C PRO A 46 -8.08 5.47 6.85
N PHE A 47 -6.84 5.23 7.30
CA PHE A 47 -6.19 3.93 7.12
C PHE A 47 -6.58 2.91 8.21
N LEU A 48 -6.97 3.40 9.37
CA LEU A 48 -7.38 2.57 10.51
C LEU A 48 -8.91 2.57 10.61
N ASP A 49 -9.46 1.61 11.35
CA ASP A 49 -10.86 1.61 11.79
C ASP A 49 -11.12 2.84 12.68
N THR A 50 -12.01 3.72 12.26
CA THR A 50 -12.42 4.90 13.05
C THR A 50 -13.85 4.84 13.58
N ASP A 51 -14.62 3.83 13.19
CA ASP A 51 -16.03 3.69 13.58
C ASP A 51 -16.34 2.42 14.42
N ASP A 52 -15.29 1.73 14.85
CA ASP A 52 -15.28 0.55 15.75
C ASP A 52 -16.07 -0.63 15.17
N ASN A 53 -16.07 -0.80 13.84
CA ASN A 53 -16.76 -1.89 13.15
C ASN A 53 -15.89 -3.14 12.93
N LEU A 54 -14.61 -3.10 13.33
CA LEU A 54 -13.58 -4.14 13.22
C LEU A 54 -12.95 -4.30 11.84
N ASP A 55 -13.34 -3.51 10.84
CA ASP A 55 -12.75 -3.45 9.51
C ASP A 55 -12.04 -2.10 9.36
N GLU A 56 -10.91 -2.05 8.64
CA GLU A 56 -10.25 -0.78 8.38
C GLU A 56 -11.04 0.08 7.39
N ASP A 57 -11.23 1.37 7.67
CA ASP A 57 -12.05 2.27 6.84
C ASP A 57 -11.69 2.24 5.33
N TYR A 58 -10.41 2.05 4.99
CA TYR A 58 -9.96 1.99 3.59
C TYR A 58 -10.35 0.72 2.83
N VAL A 59 -10.77 -0.35 3.51
CA VAL A 59 -11.26 -1.59 2.88
C VAL A 59 -12.79 -1.70 2.88
N GLU A 60 -13.48 -0.79 3.55
CA GLU A 60 -14.93 -0.66 3.48
C GLU A 60 -15.36 -0.21 2.08
N ASP A 61 -16.57 -0.58 1.67
CA ASP A 61 -17.30 0.02 0.55
C ASP A 61 -18.50 0.76 1.14
N LYS A 62 -18.26 1.97 1.68
CA LYS A 62 -19.25 2.64 2.53
C LYS A 62 -20.44 3.16 1.73
N ASP A 63 -20.23 3.50 0.46
CA ASP A 63 -21.27 4.00 -0.44
C ASP A 63 -21.86 2.94 -1.38
N ASN A 64 -21.36 1.71 -1.33
CA ASN A 64 -21.78 0.56 -2.14
C ASN A 64 -21.55 0.77 -3.64
N SER A 65 -20.41 1.37 -3.99
CA SER A 65 -19.94 1.56 -5.37
C SER A 65 -19.48 0.25 -6.01
N GLY A 66 -19.18 -0.79 -5.22
CA GLY A 66 -18.49 -2.00 -5.65
C GLY A 66 -16.97 -1.89 -5.57
N LEU A 67 -16.43 -0.79 -5.02
CA LEU A 67 -15.03 -0.56 -4.76
C LEU A 67 -14.82 -0.24 -3.28
N PRO A 68 -13.74 -0.73 -2.65
CA PRO A 68 -13.37 -0.19 -1.35
C PRO A 68 -12.96 1.29 -1.43
N ASP A 69 -13.29 2.04 -0.38
CA ASP A 69 -13.03 3.46 -0.20
C ASP A 69 -11.56 3.81 -0.42
N GLY A 70 -10.62 2.89 -0.13
CA GLY A 70 -9.20 3.04 -0.41
C GLY A 70 -8.86 3.25 -1.89
N PHE A 71 -9.73 2.86 -2.83
CA PHE A 71 -9.57 3.17 -4.26
C PHE A 71 -10.23 4.48 -4.67
N GLU A 72 -11.40 4.79 -4.11
CA GLU A 72 -12.22 5.94 -4.49
C GLU A 72 -11.81 7.23 -3.78
N LYS A 73 -11.24 7.09 -2.59
CA LYS A 73 -10.73 8.18 -1.76
C LYS A 73 -9.22 8.07 -1.62
N TYR A 74 -8.61 9.17 -1.20
CA TYR A 74 -7.18 9.26 -0.99
C TYR A 74 -6.83 8.89 0.46
N PRO A 75 -6.07 7.81 0.73
CA PRO A 75 -5.70 7.48 2.09
C PRO A 75 -4.96 8.64 2.76
N GLU A 76 -5.50 9.11 3.89
CA GLU A 76 -5.05 10.37 4.50
C GLU A 76 -3.57 10.38 4.86
N PHE A 77 -3.00 9.23 5.25
CA PHE A 77 -1.58 9.13 5.63
C PHE A 77 -0.64 9.53 4.51
N ILE A 78 -1.05 9.38 3.24
CA ILE A 78 -0.19 9.73 2.11
C ILE A 78 0.12 11.22 2.12
N THR A 79 -0.83 12.06 2.57
CA THR A 79 -0.61 13.51 2.72
C THR A 79 0.42 13.85 3.80
N ARG A 80 0.60 12.97 4.80
CA ARG A 80 1.59 13.12 5.87
C ARG A 80 2.95 12.53 5.48
N VAL A 81 2.95 11.49 4.65
CA VAL A 81 4.17 10.83 4.16
C VAL A 81 4.83 11.60 3.03
N LEU A 82 4.03 12.11 2.09
CA LEU A 82 4.49 12.77 0.87
C LEU A 82 4.16 14.25 0.93
N ASP A 83 5.03 14.96 1.63
CA ASP A 83 4.94 16.40 1.87
C ASP A 83 6.01 17.16 1.06
N ASP A 84 5.72 18.39 0.66
CA ASP A 84 6.59 19.21 -0.18
C ASP A 84 7.82 19.77 0.55
N VAL A 85 7.77 19.83 1.87
CA VAL A 85 8.87 20.27 2.74
C VAL A 85 9.19 19.20 3.79
N PRO A 86 10.44 18.68 3.83
CA PRO A 86 10.82 17.70 4.85
C PRO A 86 10.72 18.27 6.27
N GLY A 87 9.87 17.66 7.10
CA GLY A 87 9.84 17.88 8.55
C GLY A 87 9.23 19.20 9.00
N ASP A 88 8.38 19.84 8.20
CA ASP A 88 7.48 20.86 8.73
C ASP A 88 6.12 20.27 9.13
N GLU A 89 5.37 21.00 9.96
CA GLU A 89 4.05 20.56 10.44
C GLU A 89 2.91 20.97 9.47
N VAL A 90 3.23 21.64 8.36
CA VAL A 90 2.28 22.46 7.56
C VAL A 90 2.62 22.49 6.06
N GLY A 91 3.34 21.51 5.55
CA GLY A 91 3.65 21.45 4.14
C GLY A 91 2.41 21.11 3.31
N ASP A 92 2.48 21.43 2.02
CA ASP A 92 1.38 21.15 1.09
C ASP A 92 1.53 19.70 0.58
N PRO A 93 0.48 18.85 0.72
CA PRO A 93 0.54 17.47 0.25
C PRO A 93 0.95 17.37 -1.22
N LEU A 94 1.88 16.48 -1.54
CA LEU A 94 2.31 16.25 -2.92
C LEU A 94 1.18 15.61 -3.73
N TRP A 95 0.83 16.23 -4.86
CA TRP A 95 -0.21 15.72 -5.76
C TRP A 95 0.36 14.79 -6.83
N PRO A 96 0.04 13.49 -6.80
CA PRO A 96 0.42 12.60 -7.88
C PRO A 96 -0.42 12.91 -9.13
N ILE A 97 0.18 12.73 -10.29
CA ILE A 97 -0.56 12.77 -11.57
C ILE A 97 -1.28 11.44 -11.85
N ARG A 98 -0.90 10.38 -11.13
CA ARG A 98 -1.54 9.07 -11.21
C ARG A 98 -1.28 8.26 -9.95
N ARG A 99 -2.30 7.53 -9.51
CA ARG A 99 -2.20 6.54 -8.46
C ARG A 99 -2.77 5.21 -8.96
N ALA A 100 -1.97 4.16 -8.79
CA ALA A 100 -2.44 2.78 -8.95
C ALA A 100 -2.39 2.12 -7.58
N ALA A 101 -3.50 1.59 -7.09
CA ALA A 101 -3.54 0.87 -5.81
C ALA A 101 -4.09 -0.54 -5.99
N GLY A 102 -3.60 -1.46 -5.16
CA GLY A 102 -4.09 -2.82 -5.04
C GLY A 102 -4.25 -3.17 -3.57
N ILE A 103 -5.34 -3.84 -3.23
CA ILE A 103 -5.63 -4.36 -1.90
C ILE A 103 -5.71 -5.89 -2.02
N THR A 104 -5.05 -6.60 -1.11
CA THR A 104 -5.07 -8.07 -1.07
C THR A 104 -4.96 -8.57 0.37
N ILE A 105 -5.34 -9.81 0.63
CA ILE A 105 -5.27 -10.40 1.97
C ILE A 105 -4.02 -11.27 2.08
N VAL A 106 -3.14 -10.94 3.03
CA VAL A 106 -1.92 -11.69 3.33
C VAL A 106 -2.02 -12.25 4.74
N ALA A 107 -2.05 -13.57 4.86
CA ALA A 107 -2.15 -14.26 6.15
C ALA A 107 -3.31 -13.78 7.06
N GLY A 108 -4.42 -13.34 6.45
CA GLY A 108 -5.60 -12.84 7.14
C GLY A 108 -5.60 -11.34 7.45
N VAL A 109 -4.61 -10.60 6.96
CA VAL A 109 -4.50 -9.14 7.13
C VAL A 109 -4.68 -8.46 5.77
N ASN A 110 -5.43 -7.36 5.74
CA ASN A 110 -5.57 -6.52 4.55
C ASN A 110 -4.26 -5.78 4.26
N VAL A 111 -3.80 -5.84 3.01
CA VAL A 111 -2.56 -5.21 2.56
C VAL A 111 -2.84 -4.29 1.41
N LEU A 112 -2.57 -2.99 1.61
CA LEU A 112 -2.62 -1.96 0.59
C LEU A 112 -1.22 -1.75 -0.01
N LEU A 113 -1.09 -1.89 -1.33
CA LEU A 113 0.12 -1.54 -2.08
C LEU A 113 -0.22 -0.50 -3.13
N GLN A 114 0.62 0.52 -3.28
CA GLN A 114 0.32 1.69 -4.09
C GLN A 114 1.54 2.17 -4.87
N PHE A 115 1.31 2.59 -6.10
CA PHE A 115 2.26 3.32 -6.93
C PHE A 115 1.73 4.72 -7.20
N LEU A 116 2.43 5.73 -6.69
CA LEU A 116 2.13 7.15 -6.91
C LEU A 116 3.14 7.71 -7.89
N ILE A 117 2.67 8.24 -9.02
CA ILE A 117 3.50 8.81 -10.09
C ILE A 117 3.35 10.32 -10.04
N PHE A 118 4.47 11.04 -10.04
CA PHE A 118 4.52 12.50 -10.01
C PHE A 118 5.17 13.05 -11.27
N GLU A 119 5.04 14.37 -11.52
CA GLU A 119 5.70 15.02 -12.65
C GLU A 119 7.24 14.95 -12.54
N PRO A 120 7.98 14.97 -13.66
CA PRO A 120 9.42 15.11 -13.63
C PRO A 120 9.82 16.38 -12.89
N GLY A 121 10.86 16.30 -12.08
CA GLY A 121 11.30 17.45 -11.27
C GLY A 121 10.62 17.56 -9.90
N THR A 122 9.59 16.76 -9.61
CA THR A 122 8.94 16.75 -8.29
C THR A 122 9.95 16.34 -7.21
N PHE A 123 10.09 17.19 -6.21
CA PHE A 123 10.81 16.89 -4.99
C PHE A 123 10.02 15.85 -4.18
N ILE A 124 10.66 14.75 -3.79
CA ILE A 124 10.05 13.69 -2.97
C ILE A 124 10.67 13.64 -1.57
N ASP A 125 12.00 13.70 -1.51
CA ASP A 125 12.78 13.68 -0.28
C ASP A 125 14.16 14.30 -0.54
N GLU A 126 14.79 14.89 0.47
CA GLU A 126 16.09 15.56 0.34
C GLU A 126 17.23 14.61 -0.07
N HIS A 127 17.08 13.31 0.20
CA HIS A 127 18.04 12.27 -0.16
C HIS A 127 17.80 11.70 -1.57
N ILE A 128 16.71 12.09 -2.24
CA ILE A 128 16.32 11.58 -3.56
C ILE A 128 16.60 12.66 -4.63
N PRO A 129 17.36 12.35 -5.69
CA PRO A 129 17.54 13.27 -6.81
C PRO A 129 16.21 13.60 -7.51
N TYR A 130 15.96 14.88 -7.79
CA TYR A 130 14.75 15.37 -8.44
C TYR A 130 15.04 16.10 -9.76
N ASP A 131 16.08 15.72 -10.48
CA ASP A 131 16.34 16.29 -11.82
C ASP A 131 15.22 15.86 -12.80
N GLU A 132 14.63 16.81 -13.53
CA GLU A 132 13.60 16.55 -14.55
C GLU A 132 14.06 15.52 -15.60
N GLU A 133 15.38 15.44 -15.87
CA GLU A 133 15.96 14.48 -16.83
C GLU A 133 15.84 13.02 -16.35
N LEU A 134 15.59 12.77 -15.07
CA LEU A 134 15.38 11.42 -14.52
C LEU A 134 13.99 10.85 -14.82
N GLY A 135 13.09 11.67 -15.38
CA GLY A 135 11.74 11.27 -15.74
C GLY A 135 10.77 11.34 -14.56
N TYR A 136 9.73 10.51 -14.60
CA TYR A 136 8.63 10.53 -13.64
C TYR A 136 9.03 9.76 -12.36
N PRO A 137 9.16 10.41 -11.20
CA PRO A 137 9.35 9.69 -9.95
C PRO A 137 8.09 8.87 -9.64
N THR A 138 8.31 7.62 -9.24
CA THR A 138 7.25 6.70 -8.80
C THR A 138 7.55 6.28 -7.37
N VAL A 139 6.68 6.68 -6.43
CA VAL A 139 6.76 6.28 -5.03
C VAL A 139 5.94 5.00 -4.86
N THR A 140 6.56 3.99 -4.23
CA THR A 140 5.88 2.75 -3.83
C THR A 140 5.58 2.84 -2.34
N LEU A 141 4.30 2.80 -1.97
CA LEU A 141 3.87 2.74 -0.57
C LEU A 141 3.21 1.38 -0.31
N LEU A 142 3.76 0.64 0.65
CA LEU A 142 3.16 -0.56 1.21
C LEU A 142 2.58 -0.20 2.57
N GLN A 143 1.27 -0.33 2.73
CA GLN A 143 0.51 0.18 3.88
C GLN A 143 0.80 1.68 4.12
N ASN A 144 0.70 2.11 5.37
CA ASN A 144 1.06 3.43 5.88
C ASN A 144 2.56 3.56 6.22
N ALA A 145 3.44 2.80 5.56
CA ALA A 145 4.87 2.87 5.82
C ALA A 145 5.40 4.30 5.63
N GLY A 146 6.08 4.80 6.66
CA GLY A 146 6.65 6.14 6.68
C GLY A 146 5.76 7.21 7.30
N ASP A 147 4.50 6.91 7.64
CA ASP A 147 3.59 7.87 8.28
C ASP A 147 4.16 8.36 9.62
N PRO A 148 4.38 9.68 9.80
CA PRO A 148 4.90 10.21 11.05
C PRO A 148 3.94 10.06 12.24
N ASP A 149 2.64 9.92 11.98
CA ASP A 149 1.61 9.81 13.02
C ASP A 149 1.24 8.35 13.33
N PHE A 150 1.88 7.38 12.66
CA PHE A 150 1.67 5.97 12.97
C PHE A 150 2.36 5.62 14.30
N ASP A 151 1.58 5.06 15.23
CA ASP A 151 2.11 4.55 16.49
C ASP A 151 3.03 3.35 16.23
N PRO A 152 4.32 3.43 16.60
CA PRO A 152 5.24 2.30 16.59
C PRO A 152 4.68 1.10 17.36
N GLU A 153 4.47 -0.01 16.65
CA GLU A 153 3.99 -1.26 17.25
C GLU A 153 4.62 -2.50 16.59
N PRO A 154 4.81 -3.59 17.35
CA PRO A 154 5.20 -4.88 16.80
C PRO A 154 4.12 -5.39 15.86
N THR A 155 4.52 -6.08 14.78
CA THR A 155 3.55 -6.61 13.80
C THR A 155 3.71 -8.11 13.60
N SER A 156 2.73 -8.75 12.96
CA SER A 156 2.80 -10.19 12.66
C SER A 156 3.82 -10.53 11.57
N ILE A 157 4.12 -9.59 10.67
CA ILE A 157 5.14 -9.69 9.63
C ILE A 157 6.34 -8.85 10.06
N THR A 158 7.32 -9.51 10.65
CA THR A 158 8.44 -8.83 11.33
C THR A 158 9.59 -8.52 10.37
N ASP A 159 9.69 -9.26 9.26
CA ASP A 159 10.80 -9.13 8.33
C ASP A 159 10.38 -9.39 6.88
N PHE A 160 10.84 -8.53 5.97
CA PHE A 160 10.84 -8.79 4.53
C PHE A 160 12.22 -9.28 4.10
N CYS A 161 12.36 -10.60 3.97
CA CYS A 161 13.65 -11.25 3.83
C CYS A 161 14.04 -11.50 2.37
N THR A 162 15.35 -11.64 2.15
CA THR A 162 15.87 -12.05 0.85
C THR A 162 15.73 -13.57 0.63
N PRO A 163 15.35 -14.02 -0.59
CA PRO A 163 15.00 -13.21 -1.74
C PRO A 163 13.56 -12.67 -1.66
N LEU A 164 13.41 -11.39 -2.04
CA LEU A 164 12.14 -10.78 -2.43
C LEU A 164 12.18 -10.62 -3.95
N ILE A 165 11.25 -11.28 -4.65
CA ILE A 165 11.15 -11.18 -6.11
C ILE A 165 9.80 -10.61 -6.46
N THR A 166 9.79 -9.44 -7.09
CA THR A 166 8.57 -8.76 -7.51
C THR A 166 8.54 -8.61 -9.03
N THR A 167 7.43 -8.99 -9.63
CA THR A 167 7.15 -8.78 -11.05
C THR A 167 5.93 -7.87 -11.16
N ASN A 168 6.16 -6.63 -11.59
CA ASN A 168 5.09 -5.67 -11.90
C ASN A 168 4.79 -5.69 -13.40
N THR A 169 3.52 -5.84 -13.76
CA THR A 169 3.00 -5.75 -15.12
C THR A 169 2.05 -4.56 -15.20
N SER A 170 2.50 -3.46 -15.80
CA SER A 170 1.63 -2.31 -16.11
C SER A 170 1.02 -2.47 -17.50
N PHE A 171 -0.29 -2.29 -17.62
CA PHE A 171 -0.97 -2.42 -18.92
C PHE A 171 -0.84 -1.15 -19.75
N ALA A 172 -0.68 -1.31 -21.07
CA ALA A 172 -0.68 -0.18 -22.00
C ALA A 172 -2.09 0.41 -22.20
N ILE A 173 -3.13 -0.39 -21.98
CA ILE A 173 -4.54 -0.02 -22.12
C ILE A 173 -5.29 -0.55 -20.88
N SER A 174 -6.17 0.24 -20.28
CA SER A 174 -6.99 -0.21 -19.15
C SER A 174 -7.87 -1.39 -19.54
N LYS A 175 -8.08 -2.29 -18.59
CA LYS A 175 -9.12 -3.30 -18.67
C LYS A 175 -10.30 -2.88 -17.80
N ASP A 176 -11.45 -3.43 -18.13
CA ASP A 176 -12.69 -3.24 -17.40
C ASP A 176 -12.60 -3.86 -16.01
N ASN A 177 -13.27 -3.26 -15.02
CA ASN A 177 -13.43 -3.87 -13.72
C ASN A 177 -14.86 -4.40 -13.56
N PRO A 178 -15.06 -5.73 -13.57
CA PRO A 178 -16.41 -6.29 -13.47
C PRO A 178 -17.11 -5.93 -12.16
N CYS A 179 -16.37 -5.55 -11.09
CA CYS A 179 -16.96 -5.21 -9.79
C CYS A 179 -17.77 -3.90 -9.81
N THR A 180 -17.57 -3.05 -10.83
CA THR A 180 -18.28 -1.78 -11.03
C THR A 180 -19.31 -1.85 -12.17
N ASP A 181 -19.54 -3.02 -12.77
CA ASP A 181 -20.53 -3.22 -13.84
C ASP A 181 -21.85 -3.76 -13.27
N ASP A 182 -22.89 -2.90 -13.23
CA ASP A 182 -24.23 -3.24 -12.75
C ASP A 182 -24.98 -4.25 -13.65
N SER A 183 -24.43 -4.53 -14.85
CA SER A 183 -24.99 -5.44 -15.83
C SER A 183 -24.52 -6.89 -15.65
N ILE A 184 -23.44 -7.12 -14.88
CA ILE A 184 -22.93 -8.47 -14.58
C ILE A 184 -23.65 -9.01 -13.33
N PRO A 185 -24.31 -10.18 -13.41
CA PRO A 185 -24.92 -10.81 -12.24
C PRO A 185 -23.88 -11.11 -11.16
N ARG A 186 -24.20 -10.81 -9.90
CA ARG A 186 -23.25 -10.90 -8.78
C ARG A 186 -22.71 -12.31 -8.51
N ASP A 187 -23.47 -13.34 -8.86
CA ASP A 187 -23.05 -14.75 -8.80
C ASP A 187 -22.10 -15.15 -9.94
N GLU A 188 -21.86 -14.25 -10.89
CA GLU A 188 -20.91 -14.36 -11.99
C GLU A 188 -19.70 -13.42 -11.84
N LEU A 189 -19.62 -12.64 -10.76
CA LEU A 189 -18.50 -11.74 -10.47
C LEU A 189 -17.22 -12.53 -10.11
N ASP A 190 -16.09 -12.03 -10.58
CA ASP A 190 -14.76 -12.60 -10.38
C ASP A 190 -14.36 -12.57 -8.88
N PRO A 191 -13.57 -13.54 -8.36
CA PRO A 191 -12.99 -13.46 -7.02
C PRO A 191 -12.21 -12.17 -6.73
N LEU A 192 -11.82 -11.37 -7.74
CA LEU A 192 -11.41 -9.97 -7.58
C LEU A 192 -12.36 -9.13 -6.71
N CYS A 193 -13.66 -9.39 -6.79
CA CYS A 193 -14.69 -8.68 -6.01
C CYS A 193 -14.89 -9.27 -4.60
N GLU A 194 -14.27 -10.43 -4.28
CA GLU A 194 -14.33 -11.09 -2.96
C GLU A 194 -13.08 -10.81 -2.10
N VAL A 195 -11.97 -10.30 -2.65
CA VAL A 195 -10.75 -9.95 -1.89
C VAL A 195 -10.93 -8.66 -1.06
N VAL A 196 -12.06 -7.99 -1.22
CA VAL A 196 -12.49 -6.84 -0.42
C VAL A 196 -13.22 -7.39 0.79
N GLY A 197 -12.58 -7.44 1.97
CA GLY A 197 -13.12 -8.04 3.19
C GLY A 197 -14.42 -7.46 3.75
N ALA A 198 -15.08 -6.53 3.07
CA ALA A 198 -16.35 -5.97 3.48
C ALA A 198 -17.45 -7.06 3.41
N THR A 199 -18.15 -7.28 4.53
CA THR A 199 -19.49 -7.89 4.45
C THR A 199 -20.38 -6.96 3.63
N PHE A 200 -20.61 -7.35 2.39
CA PHE A 200 -21.34 -6.59 1.38
C PHE A 200 -22.82 -6.43 1.78
N ASP A 201 -23.16 -5.38 2.53
CA ASP A 201 -24.55 -5.05 2.91
C ASP A 201 -25.20 -4.13 1.85
N ILE A 202 -26.00 -4.76 0.99
CA ILE A 202 -26.54 -4.23 -0.27
C ILE A 202 -27.65 -3.18 -0.08
N PRO A 203 -27.57 -2.01 -0.74
CA PRO A 203 -28.74 -1.27 -1.25
C PRO A 203 -28.88 -1.35 -2.78
N GLU A 204 -30.10 -1.07 -3.24
CA GLU A 204 -30.69 -1.53 -4.51
C GLU A 204 -30.18 -0.84 -5.80
N VAL A 205 -29.25 0.12 -5.75
CA VAL A 205 -28.77 0.86 -6.93
C VAL A 205 -27.34 1.42 -6.71
N GLY A 206 -26.33 0.83 -7.37
CA GLY A 206 -25.00 1.44 -7.56
C GLY A 206 -24.95 2.26 -8.87
N ILE A 207 -24.13 3.32 -8.92
CA ILE A 207 -24.05 4.27 -10.04
C ILE A 207 -22.60 4.48 -10.51
N THR A 208 -21.97 3.43 -11.04
CA THR A 208 -20.66 3.49 -11.69
C THR A 208 -20.78 3.33 -13.21
N SER A 209 -19.73 3.73 -13.95
CA SER A 209 -19.69 3.64 -15.42
C SER A 209 -19.52 2.16 -15.82
N PRO A 210 -20.40 1.54 -16.63
CA PRO A 210 -20.38 0.09 -16.87
C PRO A 210 -19.18 -0.48 -17.66
N ASP A 211 -18.21 0.33 -18.05
CA ASP A 211 -17.02 -0.13 -18.78
C ASP A 211 -15.86 0.87 -18.58
N GLU A 212 -14.81 0.49 -17.85
CA GLU A 212 -13.60 1.31 -17.66
C GLU A 212 -12.44 0.95 -18.61
N SER A 213 -12.67 0.05 -19.56
CA SER A 213 -11.63 -0.44 -20.47
C SER A 213 -11.29 0.52 -21.61
N GLY A 214 -10.18 0.24 -22.29
CA GLY A 214 -9.86 0.88 -23.57
C GLY A 214 -9.15 2.23 -23.47
N VAL A 215 -8.86 2.72 -22.26
CA VAL A 215 -8.10 3.97 -22.06
C VAL A 215 -6.61 3.68 -22.20
N VAL A 216 -5.93 4.41 -23.09
CA VAL A 216 -4.47 4.28 -23.25
C VAL A 216 -3.76 4.84 -22.02
N LEU A 217 -2.95 4.00 -21.37
CA LEU A 217 -2.23 4.29 -20.12
C LEU A 217 -0.77 4.61 -20.37
N PHE A 218 -0.12 3.83 -21.24
CA PHE A 218 1.28 3.98 -21.59
C PHE A 218 1.46 3.68 -23.08
N THR A 219 2.32 4.47 -23.72
CA THR A 219 2.82 4.15 -25.06
C THR A 219 4.25 3.64 -24.92
N ASN A 220 4.61 2.61 -25.68
CA ASN A 220 5.98 2.10 -25.69
C ASN A 220 6.94 3.27 -25.94
N PRO A 221 8.00 3.37 -25.13
CA PRO A 221 8.99 4.40 -25.35
C PRO A 221 9.72 4.11 -26.67
N GLN A 222 10.38 5.11 -27.24
CA GLN A 222 11.15 4.91 -28.48
C GLN A 222 12.30 3.92 -28.24
N ASP A 223 12.89 3.37 -29.31
CA ASP A 223 14.09 2.53 -29.16
C ASP A 223 15.20 3.34 -28.48
N GLY A 224 15.79 2.81 -27.41
CA GLY A 224 16.76 3.56 -26.61
C GLY A 224 17.28 2.82 -25.38
N THR A 225 18.13 3.52 -24.63
CA THR A 225 18.60 3.09 -23.30
C THR A 225 17.93 3.97 -22.26
N TYR A 226 17.34 3.34 -21.24
CA TYR A 226 16.63 4.00 -20.16
C TYR A 226 17.32 3.71 -18.84
N THR A 227 17.45 4.73 -18.00
CA THR A 227 17.96 4.60 -16.64
C THR A 227 16.78 4.40 -15.70
N PHE A 228 16.86 3.39 -14.85
CA PHE A 228 15.93 3.20 -13.73
C PHE A 228 16.72 3.35 -12.45
N THR A 229 16.31 4.30 -11.62
CA THR A 229 16.89 4.52 -10.29
C THR A 229 15.93 3.96 -9.27
N ASN A 230 16.40 3.05 -8.42
CA ASN A 230 15.64 2.56 -7.28
C ASN A 230 16.31 3.06 -6.00
N VAL A 231 15.51 3.70 -5.16
CA VAL A 231 15.88 4.06 -3.79
C VAL A 231 14.97 3.24 -2.88
N SER A 232 15.58 2.57 -1.90
CA SER A 232 14.86 1.80 -0.88
C SER A 232 15.26 2.34 0.48
N VAL A 233 14.28 2.54 1.35
CA VAL A 233 14.47 3.00 2.73
C VAL A 233 14.13 1.87 3.71
N GLY A 234 14.83 1.83 4.84
CA GLY A 234 14.52 0.89 5.93
C GLY A 234 13.21 1.25 6.63
N GLN A 235 12.65 0.33 7.41
CA GLN A 235 11.51 0.67 8.27
C GLN A 235 11.96 1.55 9.44
N ARG A 236 11.01 2.18 10.12
CA ARG A 236 11.29 3.02 11.29
C ARG A 236 11.74 2.14 12.48
N ASP A 237 12.65 2.71 13.24
CA ASP A 237 13.17 2.22 14.52
C ASP A 237 13.04 3.41 15.48
N ALA A 238 12.05 3.34 16.38
CA ALA A 238 11.60 4.47 17.16
C ALA A 238 12.48 4.79 18.37
N ASP A 239 13.24 3.83 18.90
CA ASP A 239 14.16 4.04 20.01
C ASP A 239 15.66 3.99 19.62
N GLY A 240 15.96 3.56 18.40
CA GLY A 240 17.28 3.56 17.79
C GLY A 240 18.18 2.43 18.28
N ASP A 241 17.62 1.33 18.76
CA ASP A 241 18.38 0.18 19.24
C ASP A 241 18.88 -0.76 18.13
N GLY A 242 18.42 -0.54 16.90
CA GLY A 242 18.78 -1.31 15.71
C GLY A 242 17.78 -2.39 15.30
N TYR A 243 16.61 -2.45 15.95
CA TYR A 243 15.47 -3.28 15.56
C TYR A 243 14.34 -2.41 15.00
N GLU A 244 13.82 -2.78 13.83
CA GLU A 244 12.66 -2.08 13.28
C GLU A 244 11.42 -2.30 14.16
N ASN A 245 10.53 -1.31 14.24
CA ASN A 245 9.36 -1.32 15.12
C ASN A 245 8.51 -2.60 15.03
N GLY A 246 8.43 -3.21 13.84
CA GLY A 246 7.69 -4.44 13.62
C GLY A 246 8.30 -5.70 14.25
N LEU A 247 9.62 -5.72 14.45
CA LEU A 247 10.40 -6.79 15.10
C LEU A 247 10.67 -6.49 16.59
N ASP A 248 10.73 -5.21 16.93
CA ASP A 248 10.94 -4.74 18.30
C ASP A 248 9.76 -5.14 19.20
N THR A 249 10.07 -5.78 20.32
CA THR A 249 9.07 -6.23 21.31
C THR A 249 8.42 -5.04 22.02
N CYS A 250 9.16 -3.95 22.18
CA CYS A 250 8.77 -2.73 22.86
C CYS A 250 9.31 -1.53 22.09
N ALA A 251 8.65 -1.13 20.98
CA ALA A 251 9.08 -0.10 20.01
C ALA A 251 9.59 1.27 20.56
N PHE A 252 9.46 1.53 21.86
CA PHE A 252 9.92 2.76 22.51
C PHE A 252 10.94 2.53 23.64
N VAL A 253 11.36 1.28 23.86
CA VAL A 253 12.25 0.87 24.94
C VAL A 253 13.29 -0.10 24.36
N PRO A 254 14.58 0.29 24.36
CA PRO A 254 15.62 -0.52 23.74
C PRO A 254 15.62 -1.95 24.26
N ASN A 255 15.65 -2.92 23.35
CA ASN A 255 15.74 -4.33 23.69
C ASN A 255 17.06 -4.60 24.46
N GLU A 256 16.96 -5.28 25.61
CA GLU A 256 18.12 -5.84 26.32
C GLU A 256 18.60 -7.15 25.67
N GLY A 257 17.70 -7.91 25.02
CA GLY A 257 17.96 -9.18 24.34
C GLY A 257 17.81 -9.11 22.81
N ASP A 258 18.14 -10.21 22.11
CA ASP A 258 17.81 -10.35 20.69
C ASP A 258 16.34 -10.80 20.58
N PRO A 259 15.44 -10.00 19.97
CA PRO A 259 14.01 -10.35 19.85
C PRO A 259 13.77 -11.63 19.06
N ARG A 260 14.78 -12.14 18.32
CA ARG A 260 14.73 -13.42 17.60
C ARG A 260 15.04 -14.63 18.49
N ILE A 261 15.57 -14.41 19.69
CA ILE A 261 15.85 -15.46 20.67
C ILE A 261 14.75 -15.44 21.71
N LYS A 262 13.81 -16.39 21.57
CA LYS A 262 12.68 -16.53 22.49
C LYS A 262 13.12 -16.58 23.95
N GLY A 263 12.65 -15.62 24.74
CA GLY A 263 12.88 -15.54 26.19
C GLY A 263 14.30 -15.11 26.56
N GLU A 264 15.07 -14.56 25.62
CA GLU A 264 16.26 -13.80 25.96
C GLU A 264 15.84 -12.48 26.62
N ALA A 265 16.53 -12.12 27.70
CA ALA A 265 16.28 -10.95 28.54
C ALA A 265 14.86 -10.82 29.17
N ASP A 266 13.89 -11.65 28.80
CA ASP A 266 12.59 -11.83 29.48
C ASP A 266 12.75 -12.49 30.87
N LEU A 267 12.96 -11.65 31.90
CA LEU A 267 13.28 -12.10 33.26
C LEU A 267 12.10 -12.76 33.99
N ASP A 268 10.86 -12.38 33.67
CA ASP A 268 9.65 -12.86 34.35
C ASP A 268 8.77 -13.79 33.50
N ILE A 269 9.19 -14.06 32.27
CA ILE A 269 8.62 -15.05 31.34
C ILE A 269 7.20 -14.65 30.90
N ASP A 270 6.95 -13.36 30.77
CA ASP A 270 5.68 -12.84 30.26
C ASP A 270 5.66 -12.67 28.73
N GLY A 271 6.80 -12.87 28.08
CA GLY A 271 6.99 -12.74 26.64
C GLY A 271 7.45 -11.36 26.20
N LEU A 272 7.77 -10.46 27.12
CA LEU A 272 8.35 -9.15 26.86
C LEU A 272 9.80 -9.10 27.34
N ASP A 273 10.59 -8.24 26.72
CA ASP A 273 11.92 -7.88 27.23
C ASP A 273 11.79 -7.05 28.52
N ALA A 274 12.80 -7.10 29.39
CA ALA A 274 12.81 -6.54 30.75
C ALA A 274 12.92 -5.00 30.84
#